data_AF-A0A948IF11-F1
#
_entry.id   AF-A0A948IF11-F1
#
_cell.length_a   1.000
_cell.length_b   1.000
_cell.length_c   1.000
_cell.angle_alpha   90.00
_cell.angle_beta   90.00
_cell.angle_gamma   90.00
#
_symmetry.space_group_name_H-M   'P 1'
#
loop_
_entity.id
_entity.type
_entity.pdbx_description
1 polymer ?
#
loop_
_entity_poly.entity_id
_entity_poly.type
_entity_poly.pdbx_seq_one_letter_code
_entity_poly.pdbx_strand_id
1 'polypeptide(L)'
;MRWKDQQGTEDLGFAHAGRSVSVALSTNFSLNTQDVVRSLEMGFLPASTFGKVFGGSFVHPKQPEFRLDFLTAKTSESDAPIFNEQPGTSLQPLPFLHYSLEEVQQVVLLSGLGPVFVTVPHPARYAVHKLLVFGERSGTYLGKARKDLDQAAALIEWYLNNTAGQRKLVDWPG
;
A
#
# COMPACT_ATOMS: atom_id res chain seq x y z
N MET A 1 -5.57 -8.51 -13.59
CA MET A 1 -6.72 -8.42 -12.67
C MET A 1 -7.47 -7.14 -13.02
N ARG A 2 -8.80 -7.20 -13.24
CA ARG A 2 -9.64 -6.01 -13.49
C ARG A 2 -10.62 -5.91 -12.32
N TRP A 3 -10.50 -4.87 -11.53
CA TRP A 3 -11.41 -4.61 -10.41
C TRP A 3 -12.83 -4.36 -10.98
N LYS A 4 -13.86 -4.97 -10.39
CA LYS A 4 -15.25 -4.54 -10.57
C LYS A 4 -15.58 -3.51 -9.47
N ASP A 5 -16.58 -2.65 -9.71
CA ASP A 5 -16.87 -1.44 -8.93
C ASP A 5 -16.71 -1.55 -7.39
N GLN A 6 -16.32 -0.43 -6.77
CA GLN A 6 -16.01 -0.23 -5.34
C GLN A 6 -14.83 -1.04 -4.74
N GLN A 7 -14.18 -1.92 -5.51
CA GLN A 7 -13.04 -2.74 -5.05
C GLN A 7 -11.66 -2.13 -5.36
N GLY A 8 -11.58 -1.15 -6.27
CA GLY A 8 -10.34 -0.44 -6.57
C GLY A 8 -9.85 0.38 -5.37
N THR A 9 -8.53 0.50 -5.20
CA THR A 9 -7.97 1.41 -4.20
C THR A 9 -8.01 2.83 -4.77
N GLU A 10 -8.65 3.76 -4.05
CA GLU A 10 -8.47 5.21 -4.27
C GLU A 10 -7.25 5.72 -3.47
N ASP A 11 -6.62 4.84 -2.69
CA ASP A 11 -5.42 5.12 -1.91
C ASP A 11 -4.17 4.58 -2.64
N LEU A 12 -3.11 5.38 -2.72
CA LEU A 12 -1.77 4.93 -3.10
C LEU A 12 -0.91 4.84 -1.82
N GLY A 13 -0.59 3.61 -1.41
CA GLY A 13 0.21 3.35 -0.21
C GLY A 13 1.69 3.15 -0.55
N PHE A 14 2.56 4.01 0.00
CA PHE A 14 4.01 3.80 0.00
C PHE A 14 4.42 3.19 1.33
N ALA A 15 4.95 1.98 1.31
CA ALA A 15 5.44 1.32 2.50
C ALA A 15 6.97 1.36 2.56
N HIS A 16 7.50 1.79 3.69
CA HIS A 16 8.91 1.65 4.02
C HIS A 16 9.06 0.46 4.97
N ALA A 17 9.58 -0.68 4.49
CA ALA A 17 10.10 -1.69 5.39
C ALA A 17 11.40 -1.14 5.98
N GLY A 18 11.47 -0.97 7.30
CA GLY A 18 12.77 -0.93 7.95
C GLY A 18 13.61 -2.09 7.44
N ARG A 19 14.76 -1.76 6.82
CA ARG A 19 15.60 -2.68 6.04
C ARG A 19 14.86 -3.47 4.95
N SER A 20 14.24 -2.76 4.01
CA SER A 20 14.24 -2.99 2.54
C SER A 20 12.86 -2.81 1.91
N VAL A 21 12.55 -1.60 1.48
CA VAL A 21 11.80 -1.33 0.23
C VAL A 21 12.54 -0.18 -0.44
N SER A 22 13.38 -0.50 -1.41
CA SER A 22 14.02 0.51 -2.26
C SER A 22 13.15 0.70 -3.49
N VAL A 23 12.44 1.83 -3.59
CA VAL A 23 12.29 2.45 -4.91
C VAL A 23 13.74 2.73 -5.33
N ALA A 24 14.19 2.22 -6.48
CA ALA A 24 15.54 2.46 -6.98
C ALA A 24 15.67 3.93 -7.38
N LEU A 25 15.80 4.77 -6.38
CA LEU A 25 16.25 6.14 -6.47
C LEU A 25 17.73 6.09 -6.08
N SER A 26 18.59 6.80 -6.80
CA SER A 26 20.04 6.70 -6.66
C SER A 26 20.48 6.90 -5.19
N THR A 27 21.62 6.40 -4.74
CA THR A 27 22.04 6.62 -3.35
C THR A 27 22.38 8.09 -3.00
N ASN A 28 22.21 9.03 -3.96
CA ASN A 28 22.61 10.43 -3.87
C ASN A 28 21.46 11.43 -4.07
N PHE A 29 20.17 11.04 -4.00
CA PHE A 29 19.07 12.02 -4.03
C PHE A 29 18.51 12.25 -2.62
N SER A 30 18.31 13.51 -2.28
CA SER A 30 17.44 13.90 -1.17
C SER A 30 16.05 14.08 -1.74
N LEU A 31 15.06 13.33 -1.25
CA LEU A 31 13.67 13.50 -1.62
C LEU A 31 12.92 14.08 -0.44
N ASN A 32 12.39 15.28 -0.66
CA ASN A 32 11.38 15.86 0.20
C ASN A 32 10.02 15.46 -0.38
N THR A 33 9.35 14.53 0.30
CA THR A 33 8.04 14.03 -0.13
C THR A 33 7.02 15.16 -0.31
N GLN A 34 7.04 16.18 0.56
CA GLN A 34 6.11 17.29 0.48
C GLN A 34 6.34 18.13 -0.78
N ASP A 35 7.60 18.37 -1.16
CA ASP A 35 7.92 19.11 -2.38
C ASP A 35 7.56 18.31 -3.62
N VAL A 36 7.79 16.98 -3.62
CA VAL A 36 7.37 16.09 -4.71
C VAL A 36 5.85 16.06 -4.85
N VAL A 37 5.10 15.92 -3.75
CA VAL A 37 3.64 15.91 -3.80
C VAL A 37 3.10 17.26 -4.28
N ARG A 38 3.75 18.37 -3.91
CA ARG A 38 3.42 19.71 -4.44
C ARG A 38 3.72 19.84 -5.93
N SER A 39 4.85 19.31 -6.41
CA SER A 39 5.23 19.38 -7.82
C SER A 39 4.35 18.55 -8.75
N LEU A 40 3.56 17.62 -8.20
CA LEU A 40 2.51 16.95 -8.98
C LEU A 40 1.40 17.92 -9.40
N GLU A 41 1.28 19.10 -8.75
CA GLU A 41 0.26 20.12 -9.00
C GLU A 41 -1.19 19.60 -8.94
N MET A 42 -1.40 18.43 -8.32
CA MET A 42 -2.69 17.77 -8.21
C MET A 42 -3.54 18.27 -7.03
N GLY A 43 -3.09 19.29 -6.28
CA GLY A 43 -3.86 19.89 -5.18
C GLY A 43 -3.90 19.09 -3.88
N PHE A 44 -3.03 18.09 -3.70
CA PHE A 44 -2.88 17.36 -2.44
C PHE A 44 -2.40 18.26 -1.30
N LEU A 45 -3.04 18.12 -0.13
CA LEU A 45 -2.65 18.82 1.10
C LEU A 45 -2.28 17.80 2.19
N PRO A 46 -1.34 18.13 3.11
CA PRO A 46 -1.07 17.29 4.26
C PRO A 46 -2.34 17.02 5.07
N ALA A 47 -2.60 15.77 5.39
CA ALA A 47 -3.71 15.40 6.26
C ALA A 47 -3.50 16.01 7.65
N SER A 48 -4.54 16.64 8.19
CA SER A 48 -4.53 17.20 9.52
C SER A 48 -5.78 16.80 10.28
N THR A 49 -5.62 16.50 11.56
CA THR A 49 -6.73 16.20 12.47
C THR A 49 -6.57 17.13 13.68
N PHE A 50 -7.58 17.97 13.94
CA PHE A 50 -7.58 18.97 15.02
C PHE A 50 -6.36 19.91 15.03
N GLY A 51 -5.99 20.44 13.86
CA GLY A 51 -4.89 21.43 13.75
C GLY A 51 -3.49 20.84 13.92
N LYS A 52 -3.36 19.53 14.18
CA LYS A 52 -2.08 18.80 14.17
C LYS A 52 -1.95 18.06 12.83
N VAL A 53 -0.89 18.36 12.08
CA VAL A 53 -0.51 17.60 10.88
C VAL A 53 -0.06 16.21 11.37
N PHE A 54 -0.84 15.18 11.05
CA PHE A 54 -0.39 13.80 11.22
C PHE A 54 0.49 13.50 10.02
N GLY A 55 1.80 13.39 10.25
CA GLY A 55 2.73 13.18 9.14
C GLY A 55 2.47 11.84 8.46
N GLY A 56 2.63 11.82 7.15
CA GLY A 56 2.55 10.59 6.35
C GLY A 56 1.27 10.38 5.56
N SER A 57 0.30 11.30 5.60
CA SER A 57 -0.86 11.24 4.71
C SER A 57 -1.07 12.56 4.00
N PHE A 58 -1.42 12.51 2.72
CA PHE A 58 -1.86 13.66 1.93
C PHE A 58 -3.24 13.36 1.34
N VAL A 59 -4.14 14.34 1.38
CA VAL A 59 -5.54 14.20 0.96
C VAL A 59 -5.84 15.20 -0.15
N HIS A 60 -6.71 14.82 -1.09
CA HIS A 60 -7.24 15.77 -2.07
C HIS A 60 -8.48 16.49 -1.51
N PRO A 61 -8.51 17.83 -1.43
CA PRO A 61 -9.62 18.56 -0.77
C PRO A 61 -11.00 18.32 -1.38
N LYS A 62 -11.06 18.05 -2.69
CA LYS A 62 -12.31 17.79 -3.40
C LYS A 62 -12.66 16.30 -3.51
N GLN A 63 -11.72 15.41 -3.15
CA GLN A 63 -11.86 13.96 -3.21
C GLN A 63 -11.18 13.36 -1.97
N PRO A 64 -11.78 13.48 -0.77
CA PRO A 64 -11.15 13.08 0.49
C PRO A 64 -10.78 11.58 0.56
N GLU A 65 -11.45 10.76 -0.24
CA GLU A 65 -11.16 9.35 -0.48
C GLU A 65 -9.91 9.10 -1.32
N PHE A 66 -9.45 10.07 -2.10
CA PHE A 66 -8.21 9.99 -2.87
C PHE A 66 -7.03 10.48 -2.02
N ARG A 67 -6.20 9.52 -1.58
CA ARG A 67 -5.14 9.77 -0.59
C ARG A 67 -3.80 9.19 -1.00
N LEU A 68 -2.74 9.86 -0.56
CA LEU A 68 -1.38 9.34 -0.56
C LEU A 68 -0.99 9.04 0.88
N ASP A 69 -0.76 7.77 1.19
CA ASP A 69 -0.37 7.34 2.53
C ASP A 69 1.06 6.77 2.51
N PHE A 70 1.88 7.20 3.46
CA PHE A 70 3.25 6.77 3.70
C PHE A 70 3.27 5.97 5.00
N LEU A 71 3.61 4.69 4.89
CA LEU A 71 3.41 3.67 5.91
C LEU A 71 4.74 3.03 6.29
N THR A 72 4.80 2.51 7.51
CA THR A 72 5.90 1.65 7.97
C THR A 72 5.33 0.45 8.72
N ALA A 73 6.09 -0.64 8.80
CA ALA A 73 5.69 -1.77 9.63
C ALA A 73 5.65 -1.35 11.10
N LYS A 74 4.56 -1.67 11.79
CA LYS A 74 4.45 -1.44 13.23
C LYS A 74 5.42 -2.38 13.97
N THR A 75 6.36 -1.80 14.71
CA THR A 75 7.41 -2.51 15.47
C THR A 75 7.31 -2.30 17.00
N SER A 76 6.37 -1.48 17.45
CA SER A 76 6.09 -1.20 18.85
C SER A 76 4.59 -1.02 19.06
N GLU A 77 4.13 -0.97 20.30
CA GLU A 77 2.72 -0.71 20.62
C GLU A 77 2.22 0.67 20.19
N SER A 78 3.14 1.63 19.98
CA SER A 78 2.80 3.00 19.58
C SER A 78 2.28 3.08 18.15
N ASP A 79 1.17 3.80 17.97
CA ASP A 79 0.61 4.19 16.66
C ASP A 79 1.08 5.57 16.21
N ALA A 80 1.98 6.22 16.95
CA ALA A 80 2.48 7.54 16.60
C ALA A 80 3.30 7.49 15.29
N PRO A 81 3.08 8.41 14.33
CA PRO A 81 3.91 8.52 13.14
C PRO A 81 5.39 8.69 13.47
N ILE A 82 6.26 8.02 12.70
CA ILE A 82 7.71 8.08 12.87
C ILE A 82 8.29 8.91 11.73
N PHE A 83 9.00 10.00 12.04
CA PHE A 83 9.68 10.78 11.02
C PHE A 83 10.84 10.00 10.41
N ASN A 84 10.90 9.93 9.08
CA ASN A 84 12.00 9.35 8.34
C ASN A 84 12.68 10.45 7.51
N GLU A 85 13.98 10.64 7.72
CA GLU A 85 14.79 11.65 7.01
C GLU A 85 14.84 11.41 5.50
N GLN A 86 14.70 10.15 5.07
CA GLN A 86 14.58 9.77 3.67
C GLN A 86 13.40 8.80 3.54
N PRO A 87 12.20 9.28 3.16
CA PRO A 87 11.96 10.35 2.17
C PRO A 87 11.48 11.71 2.75
N GLY A 88 11.97 12.12 3.92
CA GLY A 88 11.69 13.44 4.49
C GLY A 88 10.23 13.64 4.91
N THR A 89 9.56 12.58 5.37
CA THR A 89 8.15 12.61 5.82
C THR A 89 7.97 11.65 7.00
N SER A 90 6.91 11.85 7.79
CA SER A 90 6.52 10.82 8.75
C SER A 90 5.87 9.64 8.07
N LEU A 91 6.03 8.47 8.68
CA LEU A 91 5.48 7.21 8.24
C LEU A 91 4.52 6.72 9.31
N GLN A 92 3.30 6.39 8.92
CA GLN A 92 2.30 5.83 9.82
C GLN A 92 2.57 4.34 10.05
N PRO A 93 2.80 3.89 11.30
CA PRO A 93 2.88 2.47 11.60
C PRO A 93 1.56 1.76 11.26
N LEU A 94 1.64 0.67 10.49
CA LEU A 94 0.50 -0.19 10.15
C LEU A 94 0.72 -1.62 10.67
N PRO A 95 -0.23 -2.18 11.44
CA PRO A 95 -0.19 -3.57 11.87
C PRO A 95 -0.04 -4.55 10.70
N PHE A 96 0.70 -5.63 10.90
CA PHE A 96 0.90 -6.72 9.92
C PHE A 96 1.47 -6.30 8.56
N LEU A 97 1.94 -5.06 8.40
CA LEU A 97 2.53 -4.63 7.13
C LEU A 97 3.81 -5.40 6.82
N HIS A 98 4.60 -5.78 7.83
CA HIS A 98 5.79 -6.62 7.67
C HIS A 98 5.49 -7.89 6.84
N TYR A 99 4.35 -8.53 7.10
CA TYR A 99 3.94 -9.74 6.39
C TYR A 99 3.71 -9.50 4.90
N SER A 100 3.20 -8.34 4.49
CA SER A 100 3.05 -7.97 3.08
C SER A 100 4.36 -7.58 2.41
N LEU A 101 5.34 -7.14 3.20
CA LEU A 101 6.65 -6.70 2.71
C LEU A 101 7.66 -7.85 2.60
N GLU A 102 7.29 -9.04 3.06
CA GLU A 102 8.01 -10.27 2.78
C GLU A 102 7.67 -10.80 1.37
N GLU A 103 8.66 -11.35 0.67
CA GLU A 103 8.52 -11.96 -0.67
C GLU A 103 7.87 -11.04 -1.73
N VAL A 104 8.26 -9.77 -1.71
CA VAL A 104 7.81 -8.78 -2.71
C VAL A 104 8.22 -9.15 -4.13
N GLN A 105 7.44 -8.68 -5.09
CA GLN A 105 7.64 -8.88 -6.53
C GLN A 105 7.89 -7.55 -7.22
N GLN A 106 8.81 -7.52 -8.18
CA GLN A 106 9.02 -6.37 -9.04
C GLN A 106 8.06 -6.44 -10.23
N VAL A 107 7.30 -5.37 -10.45
CA VAL A 107 6.34 -5.24 -11.55
C VAL A 107 6.58 -3.92 -12.28
N VAL A 108 6.06 -3.84 -13.52
CA VAL A 108 6.12 -2.61 -14.33
C VAL A 108 4.73 -1.98 -14.35
N LEU A 109 4.63 -0.74 -13.87
CA LEU A 109 3.47 0.11 -14.08
C LEU A 109 3.65 0.91 -15.37
N LEU A 110 2.69 0.81 -16.27
CA LEU A 110 2.66 1.65 -17.46
C LEU A 110 1.92 2.95 -17.13
N SER A 111 2.59 4.08 -17.35
CA SER A 111 2.03 5.41 -17.14
C SER A 111 2.18 6.27 -18.39
N GLY A 112 1.52 7.43 -18.42
CA GLY A 112 1.74 8.43 -19.47
C GLY A 112 3.18 8.96 -19.56
N LEU A 113 3.99 8.74 -18.52
CA LEU A 113 5.41 9.09 -18.46
C LEU A 113 6.34 7.93 -18.89
N GLY A 114 5.77 6.78 -19.27
CA GLY A 114 6.50 5.57 -19.61
C GLY A 114 6.39 4.47 -18.54
N PRO A 115 7.11 3.35 -18.73
CA PRO A 115 7.13 2.24 -17.79
C PRO A 115 7.92 2.61 -16.53
N VAL A 116 7.34 2.35 -15.36
CA VAL A 116 7.95 2.56 -14.04
C VAL A 116 8.02 1.23 -13.32
N PHE A 117 9.21 0.84 -12.87
CA PHE A 117 9.36 -0.33 -12.01
C PHE A 117 8.90 -0.01 -10.59
N VAL A 118 8.05 -0.86 -10.05
CA VAL A 118 7.60 -0.78 -8.66
C VAL A 118 7.69 -2.14 -8.00
N THR A 119 7.85 -2.11 -6.68
CA THR A 119 7.86 -3.31 -5.84
C THR A 119 6.51 -3.44 -5.18
N VAL A 120 5.86 -4.58 -5.35
CA VAL A 120 4.53 -4.87 -4.78
C VAL A 120 4.58 -6.13 -3.91
N PRO A 121 3.74 -6.24 -2.87
CA PRO A 121 3.56 -7.49 -2.14
C PRO A 121 3.20 -8.66 -3.06
N HIS A 122 3.62 -9.88 -2.71
CA HIS A 122 3.06 -11.07 -3.35
C HIS A 122 1.53 -11.07 -3.19
N PRO A 123 0.72 -11.21 -4.26
CA PRO A 123 -0.72 -10.97 -4.17
C PRO A 123 -1.45 -11.88 -3.15
N ALA A 124 -0.98 -13.12 -2.96
CA ALA A 124 -1.55 -14.02 -1.95
C ALA A 124 -1.28 -13.52 -0.52
N ARG A 125 -0.08 -12.98 -0.27
CA ARG A 125 0.29 -12.40 1.02
C ARG A 125 -0.50 -11.12 1.28
N TYR A 126 -0.70 -10.32 0.23
CA TYR A 126 -1.53 -9.13 0.31
C TYR A 126 -2.99 -9.46 0.65
N ALA A 127 -3.56 -10.52 0.08
CA ALA A 127 -4.91 -10.99 0.41
C ALA A 127 -5.02 -11.40 1.89
N VAL A 128 -4.05 -12.16 2.41
CA VAL A 128 -4.01 -12.54 3.84
C VAL A 128 -3.84 -11.30 4.73
N HIS A 129 -2.97 -10.37 4.35
CA HIS A 129 -2.82 -9.10 5.07
C HIS A 129 -4.12 -8.31 5.14
N LYS A 130 -4.92 -8.28 4.07
CA LYS A 130 -6.24 -7.65 4.08
C LYS A 130 -7.20 -8.31 5.07
N LEU A 131 -7.15 -9.63 5.23
CA LEU A 131 -7.93 -10.33 6.26
C LEU A 131 -7.44 -10.02 7.68
N LEU A 132 -6.12 -9.90 7.89
CA LEU A 132 -5.55 -9.50 9.18
C LEU A 132 -5.98 -8.07 9.55
N VAL A 133 -5.85 -7.12 8.62
CA VAL A 133 -6.29 -5.73 8.82
C VAL A 133 -7.81 -5.65 9.05
N PHE A 134 -8.61 -6.46 8.35
CA PHE A 134 -10.04 -6.58 8.59
C PHE A 134 -10.35 -6.94 10.06
N GLY A 135 -9.63 -7.91 10.62
CA GLY A 135 -9.80 -8.33 12.03
C GLY A 135 -9.50 -7.25 13.06
N GLU A 136 -8.59 -6.32 12.74
CA GLU A 136 -8.22 -5.20 13.63
C GLU A 136 -9.19 -4.02 13.56
N ARG A 137 -9.94 -3.87 12.45
CA ARG A 137 -10.81 -2.69 12.28
C ARG A 137 -12.05 -2.79 13.17
N SER A 138 -12.15 -1.84 14.10
CA SER A 138 -13.31 -1.67 14.98
C SER A 138 -13.95 -0.29 14.85
N GLY A 139 -15.17 -0.12 15.39
CA GLY A 139 -15.86 1.17 15.46
C GLY A 139 -16.11 1.84 14.10
N THR A 140 -15.70 3.11 13.96
CA THR A 140 -15.94 3.94 12.78
C THR A 140 -15.29 3.41 11.49
N TYR A 141 -14.43 2.40 11.58
CA TYR A 141 -13.72 1.82 10.43
C TYR A 141 -14.45 0.65 9.75
N LEU A 142 -15.66 0.28 10.19
CA LEU A 142 -16.42 -0.86 9.61
C LEU A 142 -16.67 -0.72 8.10
N GLY A 143 -16.92 0.50 7.60
CA GLY A 143 -17.05 0.75 6.17
C GLY A 143 -15.77 0.42 5.38
N LYS A 144 -14.60 0.64 5.98
CA LYS A 144 -13.30 0.24 5.39
C LYS A 144 -13.03 -1.26 5.56
N ALA A 145 -13.52 -1.86 6.64
CA ALA A 145 -13.40 -3.30 6.88
C ALA A 145 -14.07 -4.10 5.75
N ARG A 146 -15.26 -3.70 5.31
CA ARG A 146 -15.92 -4.38 4.19
C ARG A 146 -15.09 -4.33 2.90
N LYS A 147 -14.50 -3.17 2.59
CA LYS A 147 -13.60 -3.01 1.43
C LYS A 147 -12.39 -3.93 1.50
N ASP A 148 -11.76 -4.07 2.67
CA ASP A 148 -10.62 -4.97 2.85
C ASP A 148 -11.01 -6.44 2.61
N LEU A 149 -12.20 -6.87 3.07
CA LEU A 149 -12.72 -8.21 2.82
C LEU A 149 -13.01 -8.46 1.33
N ASP A 150 -13.66 -7.50 0.65
CA ASP A 150 -13.98 -7.63 -0.77
C ASP A 150 -12.69 -7.67 -1.62
N GLN A 151 -11.65 -6.92 -1.25
CA GLN A 151 -10.33 -6.97 -1.88
C GLN A 151 -9.63 -8.32 -1.67
N ALA A 152 -9.66 -8.86 -0.45
CA ALA A 152 -9.12 -10.18 -0.17
C ALA A 152 -9.84 -11.27 -0.99
N ALA A 153 -11.18 -11.22 -1.04
CA ALA A 153 -11.98 -12.15 -1.81
C ALA A 153 -11.64 -12.11 -3.31
N ALA A 154 -11.51 -10.91 -3.90
CA ALA A 154 -11.15 -10.75 -5.30
C ALA A 154 -9.77 -11.34 -5.64
N LEU A 155 -8.79 -11.18 -4.75
CA LEU A 155 -7.45 -11.76 -4.93
C LEU A 155 -7.48 -13.29 -4.82
N ILE A 156 -8.20 -13.83 -3.83
CA ILE A 156 -8.35 -15.27 -3.62
C ILE A 156 -9.07 -15.90 -4.81
N GLU A 157 -10.16 -15.30 -5.28
CA GLU A 157 -10.91 -15.76 -6.45
C GLU A 157 -10.02 -15.78 -7.70
N TRP A 158 -9.22 -14.72 -7.92
CA TRP A 158 -8.24 -14.69 -9.00
C TRP A 158 -7.25 -15.86 -8.89
N TYR A 159 -6.67 -16.11 -7.72
CA TYR A 159 -5.77 -17.26 -7.55
C TYR A 159 -6.45 -18.59 -7.85
N LEU A 160 -7.67 -18.83 -7.34
CA LEU A 160 -8.39 -20.08 -7.60
C LEU A 160 -8.60 -20.30 -9.10
N ASN A 161 -8.94 -19.23 -9.83
CA ASN A 161 -9.17 -19.28 -11.27
C ASN A 161 -7.88 -19.36 -12.10
N ASN A 162 -6.75 -18.89 -11.57
CA ASN A 162 -5.50 -18.76 -12.32
C ASN A 162 -4.38 -19.72 -11.89
N THR A 163 -4.49 -20.38 -10.74
CA THR A 163 -3.56 -21.45 -10.30
C THR A 163 -4.13 -22.86 -10.41
N ALA A 164 -5.45 -23.03 -10.55
CA ALA A 164 -6.04 -24.33 -10.89
C ALA A 164 -5.52 -24.88 -12.23
N GLY A 165 -5.10 -24.00 -13.16
CA GLY A 165 -4.42 -24.39 -14.40
C GLY A 165 -2.95 -24.81 -14.22
N GLN A 166 -2.28 -24.38 -13.14
CA GLN A 166 -0.88 -24.75 -12.86
C GLN A 166 -0.74 -26.11 -12.17
N ARG A 167 -1.80 -26.62 -11.50
CA ARG A 167 -1.81 -27.98 -10.93
C ARG A 167 -1.79 -29.10 -11.98
N LYS A 168 -2.11 -28.82 -13.25
CA LYS A 168 -2.03 -29.82 -14.34
C LYS A 168 -0.63 -30.03 -14.91
N LEU A 169 0.39 -29.29 -14.46
CA LEU A 169 1.77 -29.45 -14.93
C LEU A 169 2.68 -30.21 -13.95
N VAL A 170 2.11 -30.71 -12.84
CA VAL A 170 2.81 -31.55 -11.87
C VAL A 170 2.11 -32.91 -11.77
N ASP A 171 1.76 -33.50 -12.91
CA ASP A 171 1.60 -34.95 -13.00
C ASP A 171 3.00 -35.55 -13.08
N TRP A 172 3.51 -36.01 -11.94
CA TRP A 172 4.72 -36.83 -11.86
C TRP A 172 4.44 -38.22 -12.46
N PRO A 173 5.26 -38.74 -13.37
CA PRO A 173 5.06 -40.05 -13.97
C PRO A 173 5.55 -41.17 -13.04
N GLY A 174 4.74 -42.22 -12.93
CA GLY A 174 5.19 -43.61 -12.69
C GLY A 174 5.79 -43.94 -11.33
#